data_AF-A0A2G3JAG1-F1
#
_entry.id   AF-A0A2G3JAG1-F1
#
_cell.length_a   1.000
_cell.length_b   1.000
_cell.length_c   1.000
_cell.angle_alpha   90.00
_cell.angle_beta   90.00
_cell.angle_gamma   90.00
#
_symmetry.space_group_name_H-M   'P 1'
#
loop_
_entity.id
_entity.type
_entity.pdbx_description
1 polymer ?
#
loop_
_entity_poly.entity_id
_entity_poly.type
_entity_poly.pdbx_seq_one_letter_code
_entity_poly.pdbx_strand_id
1 'polypeptide(L)'
;MRKNICKISTIVLLATTAGTAVNGAAALPPKYLEIKDFKKCLKDKAVESYYILCMPDKKPAACPRASWKQLNALTANDKIPSCAPKAE
;
A
#
# COMPACT_ATOMS: atom_id res chain seq x y z
N MET A 1 33.31 15.90 -46.25
CA MET A 1 32.17 16.82 -46.49
C MET A 1 30.93 15.95 -46.56
N ARG A 2 29.97 16.01 -45.63
CA ARG A 2 28.90 17.02 -45.54
C ARG A 2 28.51 17.20 -44.06
N LYS A 3 28.74 18.40 -43.52
CA LYS A 3 28.22 18.85 -42.23
C LYS A 3 26.78 19.30 -42.47
N ASN A 4 25.80 18.54 -42.01
CA ASN A 4 24.40 18.97 -42.02
C ASN A 4 24.25 20.06 -40.95
N ILE A 5 24.19 21.31 -41.42
CA ILE A 5 23.99 22.51 -40.62
C ILE A 5 22.63 22.41 -39.92
N CYS A 6 22.71 22.36 -38.58
CA CYS A 6 21.58 22.48 -37.68
C CYS A 6 21.10 23.94 -37.70
N LYS A 7 20.12 24.27 -38.54
CA LYS A 7 19.38 25.54 -38.41
C LYS A 7 18.35 25.38 -37.31
N ILE A 8 18.84 25.38 -36.07
CA ILE A 8 18.00 25.45 -34.87
C ILE A 8 17.45 26.87 -34.84
N SER A 9 16.33 27.08 -35.53
CA SER A 9 15.52 28.29 -35.37
C SER A 9 15.15 28.37 -33.90
N THR A 10 15.70 29.37 -33.22
CA THR A 10 15.58 29.55 -31.77
C THR A 10 14.17 30.03 -31.45
N ILE A 11 13.20 29.13 -31.49
CA ILE A 11 11.90 29.36 -30.89
C ILE A 11 12.09 29.16 -29.39
N VAL A 12 12.40 30.26 -28.69
CA VAL A 12 12.31 30.31 -27.23
C VAL A 12 10.82 30.27 -26.89
N LEU A 13 10.28 29.05 -26.77
CA LEU A 13 8.99 28.82 -26.15
C LEU A 13 9.16 29.07 -24.65
N LEU A 14 8.82 30.29 -24.22
CA LEU A 14 8.57 30.62 -22.81
C LEU A 14 7.35 29.81 -22.35
N ALA A 15 7.59 28.56 -21.96
CA ALA A 15 6.60 27.76 -21.26
C ALA A 15 6.53 28.27 -19.83
N THR A 16 5.67 29.28 -19.59
CA THR A 16 5.18 29.61 -18.26
C THR A 16 4.34 28.45 -17.76
N THR A 17 5.00 27.43 -17.24
CA THR A 17 4.33 26.34 -16.54
C THR A 17 3.89 26.89 -15.19
N ALA A 18 2.62 27.31 -15.11
CA ALA A 18 1.98 27.47 -13.82
C ALA A 18 2.04 26.10 -13.13
N GLY A 19 2.87 25.98 -12.10
CA GLY A 19 3.01 24.76 -11.33
C GLY A 19 1.67 24.41 -10.69
N THR A 20 0.99 23.40 -11.23
CA THR A 20 -0.19 22.84 -10.60
C THR A 20 0.25 22.09 -9.35
N ALA A 21 -0.03 22.64 -8.18
CA ALA A 21 0.14 21.93 -6.91
C ALA A 21 -0.77 20.70 -6.92
N VAL A 22 -0.17 19.51 -7.00
CA VAL A 22 -0.91 18.25 -6.86
C VAL A 22 -1.29 18.12 -5.38
N ASN A 23 -2.58 18.31 -5.08
CA ASN A 23 -3.10 18.11 -3.74
C ASN A 23 -3.28 16.60 -3.52
N GLY A 24 -2.18 15.90 -3.25
CA GLY A 24 -2.18 14.47 -2.97
C GLY A 24 -2.85 14.21 -1.62
N ALA A 25 -4.06 13.63 -1.63
CA ALA A 25 -4.66 13.11 -0.43
C ALA A 25 -3.76 12.00 0.12
N ALA A 26 -3.07 12.27 1.23
CA ALA A 26 -2.26 11.27 1.90
C ALA A 26 -3.19 10.16 2.41
N ALA A 27 -3.02 8.95 1.90
CA ALA A 27 -3.72 7.78 2.43
C ALA A 27 -3.27 7.57 3.88
N LEU A 28 -4.23 7.52 4.81
CA LEU A 28 -3.91 7.19 6.19
C LEU A 28 -3.38 5.75 6.26
N PRO A 29 -2.38 5.48 7.13
CA PRO A 29 -1.89 4.13 7.31
C PRO A 29 -3.00 3.21 7.83
N PRO A 30 -2.99 1.92 7.46
CA PRO A 30 -3.92 0.95 8.01
C PRO A 30 -3.88 0.88 9.54
N LYS A 31 -5.04 0.78 10.19
CA LYS A 31 -5.15 0.78 11.66
C LYS A 31 -4.40 -0.33 12.38
N TYR A 32 -4.23 -1.49 11.75
CA TYR A 32 -3.54 -2.62 12.39
C TYR A 32 -2.07 -2.34 12.69
N LEU A 33 -1.45 -1.36 12.01
CA LEU A 33 -0.08 -0.94 12.27
C LEU A 33 0.08 -0.28 13.65
N GLU A 34 -1.01 0.25 14.22
CA GLU A 34 -1.03 0.85 15.56
C GLU A 34 -1.17 -0.22 16.67
N ILE A 35 -1.53 -1.46 16.32
CA ILE A 35 -1.74 -2.54 17.29
C ILE A 35 -0.41 -3.21 17.63
N LYS A 36 -0.05 -3.21 18.91
CA LYS A 36 1.16 -3.89 19.39
C LYS A 36 1.19 -5.37 19.01
N ASP A 37 2.36 -5.85 18.61
CA ASP A 37 2.62 -7.26 18.30
C ASP A 37 1.73 -7.85 17.21
N PHE A 38 1.12 -7.03 16.33
CA PHE A 38 0.22 -7.52 15.27
C PHE A 38 0.88 -8.58 14.37
N LYS A 39 2.20 -8.47 14.14
CA LYS A 39 2.98 -9.43 13.34
C LYS A 39 3.01 -10.84 13.92
N LYS A 40 2.78 -11.00 15.24
CA LYS A 40 2.67 -12.32 15.89
C LYS A 40 1.29 -12.95 15.69
N CYS A 41 0.32 -12.17 15.20
CA CYS A 41 -1.07 -12.55 15.03
C CYS A 41 -1.44 -12.82 13.57
N LEU A 42 -0.89 -12.03 12.64
CA LEU A 42 -1.16 -12.13 11.21
C LEU A 42 -0.21 -13.11 10.53
N LYS A 43 -0.59 -13.57 9.33
CA LYS A 43 0.26 -14.38 8.45
C LYS A 43 0.41 -13.70 7.10
N ASP A 44 1.53 -13.95 6.45
CA ASP A 44 1.70 -13.62 5.04
C ASP A 44 1.01 -14.69 4.18
N LYS A 45 0.30 -14.23 3.16
CA LYS A 45 -0.33 -15.06 2.13
C LYS A 45 0.11 -14.57 0.76
N ALA A 46 0.65 -15.47 -0.05
CA ALA A 46 0.91 -15.19 -1.45
C ALA A 46 -0.42 -15.08 -2.22
N VAL A 47 -0.54 -14.03 -3.03
CA VAL A 47 -1.65 -13.76 -3.93
C VAL A 47 -1.03 -13.42 -5.28
N GLU A 48 -1.10 -14.35 -6.22
CA GLU A 48 -0.47 -14.25 -7.53
C GLU A 48 1.03 -13.89 -7.44
N SER A 49 1.38 -12.63 -7.69
CA SER A 49 2.75 -12.11 -7.74
C SER A 49 3.17 -11.30 -6.50
N TYR A 50 2.30 -11.15 -5.50
CA TYR A 50 2.57 -10.36 -4.29
C TYR A 50 2.14 -11.07 -3.01
N TYR A 51 2.52 -10.52 -1.87
CA TYR A 51 2.16 -11.02 -0.55
C TYR A 51 1.23 -10.04 0.16
N ILE A 52 0.25 -10.58 0.89
CA ILE A 52 -0.63 -9.82 1.77
C ILE A 52 -0.52 -10.32 3.21
N LEU A 53 -0.80 -9.44 4.16
CA LEU A 53 -1.10 -9.86 5.53
C LEU A 53 -2.57 -10.25 5.64
N CYS A 54 -2.82 -11.39 6.27
CA CYS A 54 -4.16 -11.93 6.47
C CYS A 54 -4.35 -12.43 7.92
N MET A 55 -5.61 -12.53 8.32
CA MET A 55 -6.03 -13.07 9.60
C MET A 55 -6.12 -14.61 9.53
N PRO A 56 -5.39 -15.37 10.36
CA PRO A 56 -5.52 -16.81 10.40
C PRO A 56 -6.84 -17.24 11.07
N ASP A 57 -7.31 -18.47 10.80
CA ASP A 57 -8.57 -18.98 11.35
C ASP A 57 -8.57 -19.16 12.88
N LYS A 58 -7.39 -19.39 13.45
CA LYS A 58 -7.20 -19.57 14.90
C LYS A 58 -6.09 -18.64 15.39
N LYS A 59 -6.28 -18.10 16.59
CA LYS A 59 -5.28 -17.25 17.26
C LYS A 59 -3.97 -18.01 17.44
N PRO A 60 -2.83 -17.51 16.91
CA PRO A 60 -1.52 -18.10 17.21
C PRO A 60 -1.19 -18.07 18.70
N ALA A 61 -0.38 -19.03 19.17
CA ALA A 61 0.07 -19.07 20.56
C ALA A 61 0.88 -17.81 20.93
N ALA A 62 1.76 -17.39 20.03
CA ALA A 62 2.60 -16.19 20.17
C ALA A 62 1.83 -14.87 20.10
N CYS A 63 0.58 -14.87 19.63
CA CYS A 63 -0.24 -13.68 19.53
C CYS A 63 -0.85 -13.30 20.89
N PRO A 64 -0.58 -12.09 21.42
CA PRO A 64 -1.20 -11.61 22.65
C PRO A 64 -2.73 -11.55 22.53
N ARG A 65 -3.44 -11.92 23.60
CA ARG A 65 -4.91 -11.93 23.60
C ARG A 65 -5.52 -10.55 23.35
N ALA A 66 -4.89 -9.50 23.88
CA ALA A 66 -5.32 -8.12 23.67
C ALA A 66 -5.20 -7.71 22.19
N SER A 67 -4.03 -7.92 21.58
CA SER A 67 -3.80 -7.64 20.16
C SER A 67 -4.75 -8.41 19.25
N TRP A 68 -4.98 -9.71 19.53
CA TRP A 68 -5.96 -10.51 18.79
C TRP A 68 -7.36 -9.90 18.84
N LYS A 69 -7.81 -9.47 20.02
CA LYS A 69 -9.13 -8.84 20.20
C LYS A 69 -9.22 -7.52 19.44
N GLN A 70 -8.18 -6.69 19.49
CA GLN A 70 -8.13 -5.42 18.76
C GLN A 70 -8.16 -5.63 17.25
N LEU A 71 -7.39 -6.59 16.73
CA LEU A 71 -7.38 -6.92 15.31
C LEU A 71 -8.75 -7.42 14.82
N ASN A 72 -9.44 -8.23 15.62
CA ASN A 72 -10.79 -8.72 15.29
C ASN A 72 -11.89 -7.65 15.44
N ALA A 73 -11.62 -6.55 16.15
CA ALA A 73 -12.54 -5.44 16.30
C ALA A 73 -12.45 -4.43 15.14
N LEU A 74 -11.47 -4.58 14.23
CA LEU A 74 -11.36 -3.74 13.03
C LEU A 74 -12.52 -4.03 12.07
N THR A 75 -13.10 -2.97 11.52
CA THR A 75 -14.28 -3.03 10.63
C THR A 75 -14.09 -2.14 9.41
N ALA A 76 -15.00 -2.22 8.45
CA ALA A 76 -14.97 -1.44 7.20
C ALA A 76 -13.59 -1.53 6.50
N ASN A 77 -12.99 -0.37 6.18
CA ASN A 77 -11.72 -0.28 5.47
C ASN A 77 -10.51 -0.77 6.27
N ASP A 78 -10.65 -0.95 7.59
CA ASP A 78 -9.58 -1.43 8.47
C ASP A 78 -9.57 -2.95 8.64
N LYS A 79 -10.60 -3.64 8.14
CA LYS A 79 -10.74 -5.08 8.32
C LYS A 79 -9.66 -5.82 7.51
N ILE A 80 -8.95 -6.72 8.18
CA ILE A 80 -7.94 -7.58 7.58
C ILE A 80 -8.62 -8.81 6.95
N PRO A 81 -8.29 -9.19 5.70
CA PRO A 81 -8.88 -10.35 5.04
C PRO A 81 -8.48 -11.66 5.73
N SER A 82 -9.32 -12.71 5.59
CA SER A 82 -8.98 -14.05 6.08
C SER A 82 -7.90 -14.70 5.22
N CYS A 83 -7.05 -15.52 5.84
CA CYS A 83 -6.05 -16.32 5.15
C CYS A 83 -6.64 -17.50 4.37
N ALA A 84 -7.91 -17.85 4.59
CA ALA A 84 -8.55 -18.95 3.90
C ALA A 84 -8.38 -18.82 2.36
N PRO A 85 -8.18 -19.94 1.65
CA PRO A 85 -8.37 -19.92 0.20
C PRO A 85 -9.79 -19.42 -0.06
N LYS A 86 -9.98 -18.55 -1.05
CA LYS A 86 -11.35 -18.28 -1.49
C LYS A 86 -11.89 -19.62 -1.99
N ALA A 87 -13.02 -20.06 -1.43
CA ALA A 87 -13.83 -21.05 -2.11
C ALA A 87 -14.42 -20.31 -3.32
N GLU A 88 -13.81 -20.51 -4.48
CA GLU A 88 -14.42 -20.26 -5.78
C GLU A 88 -15.38 -21.40 -6.13
#